data_AF-A0A2G4G6C0-F1
#
_entry.id   AF-A0A2G4G6C0-F1
#
_cell.length_a   1.000
_cell.length_b   1.000
_cell.length_c   1.000
_cell.angle_alpha   90.00
_cell.angle_beta   90.00
_cell.angle_gamma   90.00
#
_symmetry.space_group_name_H-M   'P 1'
#
loop_
_entity.id
_entity.type
_entity.pdbx_description
1 polymer ?
#
loop_
_entity_poly.entity_id
_entity_poly.type
_entity_poly.pdbx_seq_one_letter_code
_entity_poly.pdbx_strand_id
1 'polypeptide(L)'
;MQSELSVLFRRRRTWAMLTTISMIPIFLAIAVKLSGSTLPPGEGPPFLDRVSQNGMFVGFTAMILAIPLFLPLTIGVVAGDTIAGEANTGTLRYLLVAPVSRTRLLIVKFLGASAFALAATFTLMITGIAIGAILFPIGPVTLLSGDVISIPAALVRIFLVAIYVTISLMGLTAIGLFISTLTVIPV
;
A
#
# COMPACT_ATOMS: atom_id res chain seq x y z
N MET A 1 15.12 9.37 -12.90
CA MET A 1 13.84 8.71 -12.59
C MET A 1 13.82 7.24 -12.98
N GLN A 2 13.94 6.87 -14.26
CA GLN A 2 13.85 5.45 -14.68
C GLN A 2 14.85 4.52 -13.96
N SER A 3 16.12 4.94 -13.85
CA SER A 3 17.14 4.18 -13.12
C SER A 3 16.76 3.95 -11.65
N GLU A 4 16.17 4.95 -10.99
CA GLU A 4 15.84 4.86 -9.56
C GLU A 4 14.64 3.95 -9.29
N LEU A 5 13.59 4.04 -10.12
CA LEU A 5 12.48 3.09 -10.06
C LEU A 5 12.97 1.65 -10.28
N SER A 6 13.84 1.44 -11.27
CA SER A 6 14.37 0.11 -11.56
C SER A 6 15.17 -0.47 -10.38
N VAL A 7 15.92 0.37 -9.66
CA VAL A 7 16.67 -0.05 -8.47
C VAL A 7 15.73 -0.36 -7.33
N LEU A 8 14.72 0.49 -7.07
CA LEU A 8 13.75 0.29 -6.02
C LEU A 8 13.00 -1.05 -6.20
N PHE A 9 12.48 -1.33 -7.40
CA PHE A 9 11.75 -2.56 -7.67
C PHE A 9 12.65 -3.79 -7.91
N ARG A 10 13.96 -3.65 -8.04
CA ARG A 10 14.89 -4.80 -8.07
C ARG A 10 15.35 -5.25 -6.68
N ARG A 11 15.20 -4.42 -5.65
CA ARG A 11 15.59 -4.78 -4.28
C ARG A 11 14.67 -5.88 -3.74
N ARG A 12 15.25 -6.97 -3.22
CA ARG A 12 14.51 -8.07 -2.57
C ARG A 12 13.63 -7.59 -1.40
N ARG A 13 14.09 -6.56 -0.67
CA ARG A 13 13.35 -5.92 0.42
C ARG A 13 11.99 -5.36 -0.03
N THR A 14 11.93 -4.72 -1.20
CA THR A 14 10.71 -4.16 -1.77
C THR A 14 9.69 -5.26 -2.04
N TRP A 15 10.12 -6.35 -2.67
CA TRP A 15 9.27 -7.50 -2.92
C TRP A 15 8.79 -8.16 -1.63
N ALA A 16 9.67 -8.32 -0.63
CA ALA A 16 9.26 -8.86 0.67
C ALA A 16 8.14 -8.02 1.32
N MET A 17 8.23 -6.69 1.27
CA MET A 17 7.19 -5.80 1.79
C MET A 17 5.89 -5.91 1.00
N LEU A 18 5.95 -5.92 -0.33
CA LEU A 18 4.76 -6.09 -1.17
C LEU A 18 4.10 -7.46 -0.93
N THR A 19 4.88 -8.52 -0.76
CA THR A 19 4.38 -9.84 -0.39
C THR A 19 3.70 -9.80 0.98
N THR A 20 4.32 -9.19 1.99
CA THR A 20 3.69 -9.03 3.32
C THR A 20 2.35 -8.29 3.23
N ILE A 21 2.29 -7.20 2.46
CA ILE A 21 1.05 -6.44 2.24
C ILE A 21 0.01 -7.31 1.51
N SER A 22 0.42 -8.08 0.52
CA SER A 22 -0.48 -8.98 -0.23
C SER A 22 -1.06 -10.10 0.62
N MET A 23 -0.37 -10.53 1.68
CA MET A 23 -0.85 -11.56 2.60
C MET A 23 -2.02 -11.08 3.47
N ILE A 24 -2.15 -9.78 3.72
CA ILE A 24 -3.23 -9.21 4.55
C ILE A 24 -4.63 -9.60 4.00
N PRO A 25 -4.99 -9.27 2.74
CA PRO A 25 -6.28 -9.68 2.19
C PRO A 25 -6.42 -11.20 2.07
N ILE A 26 -5.33 -11.94 1.83
CA ILE A 26 -5.39 -13.40 1.71
C ILE A 26 -5.79 -14.02 3.05
N PHE A 27 -5.12 -13.64 4.14
CA PHE A 27 -5.46 -14.13 5.47
C PHE A 27 -6.85 -13.67 5.91
N LEU A 28 -7.22 -12.43 5.62
CA LEU A 28 -8.57 -11.93 5.88
C LEU A 28 -9.63 -12.81 5.19
N ALA A 29 -9.48 -13.05 3.88
CA ALA A 29 -10.44 -13.81 3.10
C ALA A 29 -10.53 -15.27 3.57
N ILE A 30 -9.40 -15.90 3.88
CA ILE A 30 -9.36 -17.26 4.44
C ILE A 30 -10.02 -17.29 5.82
N ALA A 31 -9.73 -16.33 6.70
CA ALA A 31 -10.33 -16.25 8.03
C ALA A 31 -11.86 -16.13 7.93
N VAL A 32 -12.37 -15.24 7.07
CA VAL A 32 -13.83 -15.11 6.85
C VAL A 32 -14.43 -16.40 6.29
N LYS A 33 -13.74 -17.07 5.36
CA LYS A 33 -14.22 -18.33 4.77
C LYS A 33 -14.32 -19.45 5.80
N LEU A 34 -13.33 -19.55 6.71
CA LEU A 34 -13.26 -20.58 7.74
C LEU A 34 -14.21 -20.31 8.91
N SER A 35 -14.44 -19.05 9.26
CA SER A 35 -15.35 -18.70 10.36
C SER A 35 -16.79 -19.11 10.08
N GLY A 36 -17.19 -19.29 8.81
CA GLY A 36 -18.45 -19.96 8.40
C GLY A 36 -19.76 -19.27 8.81
N SER A 37 -19.72 -18.29 9.70
CA SER A 37 -20.86 -17.57 10.24
C SER A 37 -20.86 -16.14 9.73
N THR A 38 -22.06 -15.70 9.33
CA THR A 38 -22.42 -14.29 9.30
C THR A 38 -22.11 -13.71 10.66
N LEU A 39 -20.99 -13.00 10.82
CA LEU A 39 -20.78 -12.21 12.03
C LEU A 39 -22.01 -11.31 12.20
N PRO A 40 -22.54 -11.17 13.42
CA PRO A 40 -23.61 -10.22 13.70
C PRO A 40 -23.24 -8.84 13.13
N PRO A 41 -24.18 -8.12 12.51
CA PRO A 41 -23.91 -6.78 12.00
C PRO A 41 -23.33 -5.90 13.13
N GLY A 42 -22.11 -5.40 12.94
CA GLY A 42 -21.43 -4.52 13.91
C GLY A 42 -20.27 -5.15 14.68
N GLU A 43 -20.00 -6.46 14.55
CA GLU A 43 -18.79 -7.07 15.12
C GLU A 43 -17.66 -7.12 14.07
N GLY A 44 -16.60 -6.35 14.32
CA GLY A 44 -15.38 -6.31 13.51
C GLY A 44 -15.20 -5.06 12.63
N PRO A 45 -14.10 -4.98 11.85
CA PRO A 45 -13.84 -3.92 10.89
C PRO A 45 -15.06 -3.63 9.99
N PRO A 46 -15.28 -2.36 9.60
CA PRO A 46 -16.33 -2.02 8.65
C PRO A 46 -16.26 -2.92 7.40
N PHE A 47 -17.42 -3.35 6.91
CA PHE A 47 -17.59 -4.23 5.73
C PHE A 47 -17.15 -5.68 5.91
N LEU A 48 -16.66 -6.11 7.08
CA LEU A 48 -16.29 -7.51 7.30
C LEU A 48 -17.50 -8.45 7.15
N ASP A 49 -18.66 -8.03 7.65
CA ASP A 49 -19.96 -8.69 7.45
C ASP A 49 -20.31 -8.85 5.95
N ARG A 50 -19.98 -7.84 5.15
CA ARG A 50 -20.27 -7.80 3.70
C ARG A 50 -19.32 -8.63 2.85
N VAL A 51 -18.12 -8.94 3.34
CA VAL A 51 -17.15 -9.80 2.63
C VAL A 51 -17.75 -11.16 2.28
N SER A 52 -18.52 -11.75 3.22
CA SER A 52 -19.16 -13.05 3.01
C SER A 52 -20.20 -13.05 1.89
N GLN A 53 -20.84 -11.90 1.67
CA GLN A 53 -21.93 -11.71 0.70
C GLN A 53 -21.41 -11.33 -0.68
N ASN A 54 -20.29 -10.60 -0.76
CA ASN A 54 -19.70 -10.18 -2.02
C ASN A 54 -18.18 -10.04 -1.91
N GLY A 55 -17.47 -10.86 -2.67
CA GLY A 55 -16.00 -10.92 -2.68
C GLY A 55 -15.31 -9.61 -3.04
N MET A 56 -15.99 -8.68 -3.71
CA MET A 56 -15.44 -7.35 -4.04
C MET A 56 -15.13 -6.51 -2.79
N PHE A 57 -15.78 -6.80 -1.66
CA PHE A 57 -15.51 -6.09 -0.40
C PHE A 57 -14.21 -6.51 0.27
N VAL A 58 -13.62 -7.66 -0.07
CA VAL A 58 -12.36 -8.11 0.54
C VAL A 58 -11.26 -7.06 0.39
N GLY A 59 -11.12 -6.47 -0.80
CA GLY A 59 -10.13 -5.41 -1.04
C GLY A 59 -10.36 -4.18 -0.16
N PHE A 60 -11.61 -3.74 -0.01
CA PHE A 60 -11.96 -2.60 0.84
C PHE A 60 -11.70 -2.87 2.32
N THR A 61 -12.18 -4.01 2.83
CA THR A 61 -12.00 -4.40 4.23
C THR A 61 -10.52 -4.57 4.56
N ALA A 62 -9.74 -5.17 3.65
CA ALA A 62 -8.29 -5.27 3.80
C ALA A 62 -7.60 -3.90 3.81
N MET A 63 -8.07 -2.95 2.98
CA MET A 63 -7.55 -1.58 2.97
C MET A 63 -7.80 -0.91 4.33
N ILE A 64 -9.02 -1.01 4.86
CA ILE A 64 -9.40 -0.45 6.15
C ILE A 64 -8.59 -1.05 7.30
N LEU A 65 -8.30 -2.35 7.23
CA LEU A 65 -7.42 -3.03 8.19
C LEU A 65 -5.96 -2.59 8.05
N ALA A 66 -5.49 -2.30 6.84
CA ALA A 66 -4.09 -1.99 6.58
C ALA A 66 -3.75 -0.50 6.80
N ILE A 67 -4.70 0.41 6.60
CA ILE A 67 -4.51 1.87 6.72
C ILE A 67 -3.98 2.31 8.08
N PRO A 68 -4.44 1.80 9.24
CA PRO A 68 -3.99 2.30 10.54
C PRO A 68 -2.53 1.97 10.86
N LEU A 69 -2.03 0.83 10.37
CA LEU A 69 -0.74 0.28 10.81
C LEU A 69 0.14 -0.20 9.65
N PHE A 70 -0.34 -1.15 8.85
CA PHE A 70 0.51 -1.84 7.88
C PHE A 70 0.98 -0.94 6.73
N LEU A 71 0.08 -0.14 6.14
CA LEU A 71 0.43 0.80 5.08
C LEU A 71 1.34 1.93 5.60
N PRO A 72 1.03 2.62 6.72
CA PRO A 72 1.91 3.63 7.27
C PRO A 72 3.28 3.09 7.65
N LEU A 73 3.34 1.91 8.29
CA LEU A 73 4.60 1.32 8.73
C LEU A 73 5.50 0.97 7.54
N THR A 74 4.96 0.29 6.53
CA THR A 74 5.75 -0.11 5.35
C THR A 74 6.25 1.11 4.57
N ILE A 75 5.41 2.12 4.39
CA ILE A 75 5.77 3.36 3.69
C ILE A 75 6.77 4.19 4.50
N GLY A 76 6.59 4.29 5.82
CA GLY A 76 7.53 4.96 6.71
C GLY A 76 8.91 4.32 6.67
N VAL A 77 8.97 2.98 6.65
CA VAL A 77 10.23 2.24 6.55
C VAL A 77 10.92 2.47 5.19
N VAL A 78 10.19 2.45 4.08
CA VAL A 78 10.78 2.70 2.75
C VAL A 78 11.22 4.16 2.63
N ALA A 79 10.37 5.11 3.00
CA ALA A 79 10.68 6.54 2.93
C ALA A 79 11.87 6.91 3.84
N GLY A 80 11.91 6.35 5.06
CA GLY A 80 12.98 6.54 6.03
C GLY A 80 14.32 5.93 5.61
N ASP A 81 14.32 4.83 4.84
CA ASP A 81 15.54 4.19 4.34
C ASP A 81 16.10 4.87 3.09
N THR A 82 15.32 5.70 2.38
CA THR A 82 15.66 6.18 1.04
C THR A 82 16.98 6.96 0.97
N ILE A 83 17.32 7.74 2.00
CA ILE A 83 18.57 8.51 2.10
C ILE A 83 19.49 7.87 3.15
N ALA A 84 18.96 7.51 4.31
CA ALA A 84 19.70 6.87 5.40
C ALA A 84 20.39 5.55 4.97
N GLY A 85 19.73 4.72 4.17
CA GLY A 85 20.30 3.46 3.67
C GLY A 85 21.45 3.69 2.69
N GLU A 86 21.39 4.75 1.87
CA GLU A 86 22.48 5.12 0.97
C GLU A 86 23.67 5.72 1.73
N ALA A 87 23.43 6.38 2.86
CA ALA A 87 24.48 6.85 3.77
C ALA A 87 25.23 5.66 4.38
N ASN A 88 24.50 4.66 4.86
CA ASN A 88 25.05 3.47 5.50
C ASN A 88 25.87 2.59 4.53
N THR A 89 25.48 2.55 3.25
CA THR A 89 26.19 1.73 2.23
C THR A 89 27.40 2.45 1.61
N GLY A 90 27.73 3.67 2.06
CA GLY A 90 28.90 4.43 1.57
C GLY A 90 28.78 5.03 0.17
N THR A 91 27.63 4.87 -0.51
CA THR A 91 27.40 5.38 -1.88
C THR A 91 27.17 6.90 -1.94
N LEU A 92 26.91 7.53 -0.79
CA LEU A 92 26.77 8.98 -0.68
C LEU A 92 28.05 9.73 -1.09
N ARG A 93 29.24 9.16 -0.83
CA ARG A 93 30.52 9.73 -1.28
C ARG A 93 30.61 9.84 -2.81
N TYR A 94 30.08 8.87 -3.55
CA TYR A 94 30.05 8.92 -5.02
C TYR A 94 29.03 9.92 -5.58
N LEU A 95 27.89 10.11 -4.90
CA LEU A 95 26.88 11.08 -5.31
C LEU A 95 27.27 12.54 -4.98
N LEU A 96 28.10 12.77 -3.97
CA LEU A 96 28.61 14.10 -3.61
C LEU A 96 29.76 14.59 -4.52
N VAL A 97 30.36 13.71 -5.31
CA VAL A 97 31.39 14.06 -6.31
C VAL A 97 30.75 14.51 -7.64
N ALA A 98 29.52 14.07 -7.92
CA ALA A 98 28.74 14.55 -9.06
C ALA A 98 27.94 15.81 -8.67
N PRO A 99 27.94 16.89 -9.48
CA PRO A 99 27.24 18.12 -9.14
C PRO A 99 25.72 17.93 -9.32
N VAL A 100 25.04 17.38 -8.31
CA VAL A 100 23.58 17.22 -8.30
C VAL A 100 22.97 18.19 -7.30
N SER A 101 21.99 19.00 -7.74
CA SER A 101 21.30 19.91 -6.82
C SER A 101 20.50 19.12 -5.77
N ARG A 102 20.61 19.54 -4.50
CA ARG A 102 19.96 18.86 -3.36
C ARG A 102 18.44 18.75 -3.55
N THR A 103 17.80 19.78 -4.11
CA THR A 103 16.37 19.79 -4.41
C THR A 103 15.99 18.73 -5.44
N ARG A 104 16.80 18.56 -6.50
CA ARG A 104 16.55 17.55 -7.53
C ARG A 104 16.66 16.16 -6.92
N LEU A 105 17.65 15.91 -6.08
CA LEU A 105 17.80 14.63 -5.37
C LEU A 105 16.57 14.32 -4.51
N LEU A 106 16.12 15.27 -3.69
CA LEU A 106 14.93 15.08 -2.83
C LEU A 106 13.66 14.79 -3.63
N ILE A 107 13.45 15.49 -4.75
CA ILE A 107 12.27 15.27 -5.61
C ILE A 107 12.27 13.85 -6.19
N VAL A 108 13.41 13.37 -6.70
CA VAL A 108 13.44 12.02 -7.29
C VAL A 108 13.25 10.94 -6.23
N LYS A 109 13.83 11.13 -5.02
CA LYS A 109 13.64 10.24 -3.87
C LYS A 109 12.19 10.19 -3.41
N PHE A 110 11.56 11.36 -3.29
CA PHE A 110 10.15 11.48 -2.96
C PHE A 110 9.26 10.76 -3.99
N LEU A 111 9.54 10.95 -5.29
CA LEU A 111 8.77 10.28 -6.34
C LEU A 111 9.01 8.77 -6.38
N GLY A 112 10.23 8.31 -6.05
CA GLY A 112 10.53 6.89 -5.89
C GLY A 112 9.73 6.26 -4.74
N ALA A 113 9.73 6.90 -3.56
CA ALA A 113 8.97 6.42 -2.41
C ALA A 113 7.44 6.54 -2.64
N SER A 114 6.97 7.57 -3.34
CA SER A 114 5.56 7.71 -3.74
C SER A 114 5.14 6.64 -4.73
N ALA A 115 6.03 6.23 -5.64
CA ALA A 115 5.77 5.10 -6.55
C ALA A 115 5.66 3.78 -5.78
N PHE A 116 6.43 3.59 -4.70
CA PHE A 116 6.24 2.45 -3.80
C PHE A 116 4.89 2.50 -3.07
N ALA A 117 4.49 3.66 -2.56
CA ALA A 117 3.16 3.83 -1.93
C ALA A 117 2.04 3.45 -2.90
N LEU A 118 2.12 3.89 -4.17
CA LEU A 118 1.19 3.50 -5.23
C LEU A 118 1.22 1.99 -5.48
N ALA A 119 2.39 1.39 -5.59
CA ALA A 119 2.50 -0.05 -5.80
C ALA A 119 1.94 -0.86 -4.62
N ALA A 120 2.16 -0.41 -3.39
CA ALA A 120 1.66 -1.06 -2.17
C ALA A 120 0.13 -1.03 -2.09
N THR A 121 -0.49 0.13 -2.32
CA THR A 121 -1.96 0.28 -2.30
C THR A 121 -2.62 -0.54 -3.40
N PHE A 122 -2.08 -0.51 -4.62
CA PHE A 122 -2.59 -1.31 -5.73
C PHE A 122 -2.38 -2.80 -5.53
N THR A 123 -1.22 -3.22 -5.01
CA THR A 123 -0.95 -4.64 -4.70
C THR A 123 -2.00 -5.16 -3.72
N LEU A 124 -2.27 -4.43 -2.64
CA LEU A 124 -3.27 -4.81 -1.65
C LEU A 124 -4.67 -4.92 -2.26
N MET A 125 -5.06 -3.93 -3.08
CA MET A 125 -6.38 -3.88 -3.68
C MET A 125 -6.57 -5.01 -4.72
N ILE A 126 -5.58 -5.23 -5.59
CA ILE A 126 -5.61 -6.29 -6.60
C ILE A 126 -5.65 -7.66 -5.94
N THR A 127 -4.82 -7.90 -4.92
CA THR A 127 -4.80 -9.20 -4.23
C THR A 127 -6.09 -9.43 -3.46
N GLY A 128 -6.67 -8.39 -2.85
CA GLY A 128 -7.97 -8.42 -2.21
C GLY A 128 -9.11 -8.78 -3.16
N ILE A 129 -9.18 -8.14 -4.33
CA ILE A 129 -10.19 -8.46 -5.34
C ILE A 129 -9.97 -9.87 -5.89
N ALA A 130 -8.72 -10.25 -6.17
CA ALA A 130 -8.41 -11.57 -6.72
C ALA A 130 -8.81 -12.69 -5.76
N ILE A 131 -8.41 -12.61 -4.48
CA ILE A 131 -8.77 -13.64 -3.50
C ILE A 131 -10.26 -13.61 -3.17
N GLY A 132 -10.86 -12.42 -3.15
CA GLY A 132 -12.30 -12.26 -2.95
C GLY A 132 -13.11 -12.91 -4.07
N ALA A 133 -12.69 -12.72 -5.31
CA ALA A 133 -13.28 -13.35 -6.50
C ALA A 133 -13.13 -14.88 -6.52
N ILE A 134 -12.07 -15.42 -5.92
CA ILE A 134 -11.83 -16.86 -5.84
C ILE A 134 -12.67 -17.52 -4.74
N LEU A 135 -12.79 -16.89 -3.56
CA LEU A 135 -13.37 -17.53 -2.36
C LEU A 135 -14.86 -17.23 -2.12
N PHE A 136 -15.36 -16.12 -2.68
CA PHE A 136 -16.71 -15.60 -2.42
C PHE A 136 -17.47 -15.32 -3.71
N PRO A 137 -18.81 -15.34 -3.68
CA PRO A 137 -19.62 -14.97 -4.84
C PRO A 137 -19.37 -13.51 -5.23
N ILE A 138 -19.37 -13.27 -6.55
CA ILE A 138 -19.26 -11.94 -7.14
C ILE A 138 -20.63 -11.58 -7.70
N GLY A 139 -21.16 -10.44 -7.30
CA GLY A 139 -22.45 -9.94 -7.77
C GLY A 139 -22.51 -8.42 -7.75
N PRO A 140 -23.70 -7.85 -8.05
CA PRO A 140 -23.95 -6.44 -7.88
C PRO A 140 -23.61 -6.00 -6.45
N VAL A 141 -22.94 -4.85 -6.32
CA VAL A 141 -22.39 -4.39 -5.04
C VAL A 141 -23.44 -3.48 -4.37
N THR A 142 -23.99 -3.92 -3.24
CA THR A 142 -24.89 -3.11 -2.41
C THR A 142 -24.07 -2.17 -1.53
N LEU A 143 -24.23 -0.87 -1.72
CA LEU A 143 -23.58 0.16 -0.89
C LEU A 143 -24.24 0.28 0.49
N LEU A 144 -23.59 1.01 1.40
CA LEU A 144 -24.18 1.35 2.71
C LEU A 144 -25.45 2.20 2.59
N SER A 145 -25.63 2.92 1.47
CA SER A 145 -26.86 3.65 1.16
C SER A 145 -28.03 2.74 0.79
N GLY A 146 -27.78 1.45 0.56
CA GLY A 146 -28.75 0.50 0.01
C GLY A 146 -28.76 0.45 -1.53
N ASP A 147 -28.07 1.37 -2.20
CA ASP A 147 -28.00 1.37 -3.67
C ASP A 147 -27.18 0.19 -4.18
N VAL A 148 -27.68 -0.44 -5.24
CA VAL A 148 -27.00 -1.53 -5.93
C VAL A 148 -26.28 -0.98 -7.15
N ILE A 149 -24.95 -1.10 -7.16
CA ILE A 149 -24.12 -0.67 -8.29
C ILE A 149 -23.58 -1.85 -9.08
N SER A 150 -23.38 -1.63 -10.38
CA SER A 150 -22.76 -2.62 -11.26
C SER A 150 -21.27 -2.82 -10.94
N ILE A 151 -20.73 -3.97 -11.33
CA ILE A 151 -19.32 -4.32 -11.12
C ILE A 151 -18.35 -3.28 -11.73
N PRO A 152 -18.55 -2.77 -12.97
CA PRO A 152 -17.68 -1.75 -13.53
C PRO A 152 -17.67 -0.45 -12.71
N ALA A 153 -18.83 -0.02 -12.22
CA ALA A 153 -18.92 1.16 -11.36
C ALA A 153 -18.21 0.94 -10.01
N ALA A 154 -18.29 -0.27 -9.45
CA ALA A 154 -17.56 -0.64 -8.25
C ALA A 154 -16.04 -0.62 -8.47
N LEU A 155 -15.55 -1.16 -9.60
CA LEU A 155 -14.13 -1.16 -9.95
C LEU A 155 -13.55 0.25 -10.11
N VAL A 156 -14.31 1.17 -10.71
CA VAL A 156 -13.88 2.58 -10.81
C VAL A 156 -13.76 3.21 -9.42
N ARG A 157 -14.71 2.96 -8.51
CA ARG A 157 -14.64 3.48 -7.14
C ARG A 157 -13.49 2.87 -6.36
N ILE A 158 -13.25 1.57 -6.49
CA ILE A 158 -12.09 0.86 -5.95
C ILE A 158 -10.80 1.54 -6.39
N PHE A 159 -10.66 1.81 -7.68
CA PHE A 159 -9.51 2.47 -8.26
C PHE A 159 -9.31 3.89 -7.69
N LEU A 160 -10.39 4.67 -7.61
CA LEU A 160 -10.36 6.01 -7.03
C LEU A 160 -9.96 6.00 -5.54
N VAL A 161 -10.44 5.01 -4.77
CA VAL A 161 -10.05 4.84 -3.36
C VAL A 161 -8.56 4.49 -3.24
N ALA A 162 -8.03 3.61 -4.09
CA ALA A 162 -6.60 3.29 -4.08
C ALA A 162 -5.73 4.54 -4.37
N ILE A 163 -6.15 5.37 -5.33
CA ILE A 163 -5.48 6.65 -5.62
C ILE A 163 -5.58 7.59 -4.42
N TYR A 164 -6.78 7.78 -3.87
CA TYR A 164 -7.01 8.65 -2.72
C TYR A 164 -6.11 8.28 -1.54
N VAL A 165 -6.08 6.99 -1.18
CA VAL A 165 -5.21 6.50 -0.09
C VAL A 165 -3.74 6.70 -0.42
N THR A 166 -3.33 6.49 -1.67
CA THR A 166 -1.95 6.76 -2.10
C THR A 166 -1.57 8.22 -1.88
N ILE A 167 -2.44 9.16 -2.28
CA ILE A 167 -2.22 10.61 -2.09
C ILE A 167 -2.11 10.92 -0.60
N SER A 168 -2.98 10.37 0.25
CA SER A 168 -2.91 10.53 1.70
C SER A 168 -1.57 10.04 2.27
N LEU A 169 -1.02 8.94 1.75
CA LEU A 169 0.25 8.37 2.19
C LEU A 169 1.47 9.11 1.63
N MET A 170 1.33 9.97 0.62
CA MET A 170 2.40 10.86 0.17
C MET A 170 2.82 11.84 1.26
N GLY A 171 1.90 12.29 2.12
CA GLY A 171 2.23 13.11 3.28
C GLY A 171 3.17 12.38 4.24
N LEU A 172 2.88 11.11 4.53
CA LEU A 172 3.75 10.27 5.35
C LEU A 172 5.10 10.01 4.67
N THR A 173 5.10 9.85 3.35
CA THR A 173 6.32 9.70 2.56
C THR A 173 7.23 10.93 2.68
N ALA A 174 6.66 12.15 2.66
CA ALA A 174 7.41 13.38 2.86
C ALA A 174 8.03 13.46 4.26
N ILE A 175 7.27 13.08 5.29
CA ILE A 175 7.76 13.05 6.69
C ILE A 175 8.89 12.01 6.83
N GLY A 176 8.71 10.80 6.30
CA GLY A 176 9.72 9.75 6.33
C GLY A 176 11.00 10.15 5.61
N LEU A 177 10.87 10.82 4.46
CA LEU A 177 12.02 11.35 3.71
C LEU A 177 12.75 12.44 4.49
N PHE A 178 12.02 13.36 5.14
CA PHE A 178 12.62 14.36 6.01
C PHE A 178 13.42 13.71 7.14
N ILE A 179 12.84 12.75 7.86
CA ILE A 179 13.53 12.01 8.92
C ILE A 179 14.77 11.27 8.36
N SER A 180 14.68 10.70 7.16
CA SER A 180 15.80 10.05 6.48
C SER A 180 17.01 10.98 6.33
N THR A 181 16.79 12.28 6.09
CA THR A 181 17.88 13.28 5.96
C THR A 181 18.54 13.65 7.28
N LEU A 182 17.87 13.44 8.42
CA LEU A 182 18.41 13.73 9.75
C LEU A 182 19.36 12.63 10.25
N THR A 183 19.57 11.57 9.48
CA THR A 183 20.46 10.48 9.85
C THR A 183 21.91 10.97 9.86
N VAL A 184 22.49 11.12 11.05
CA VAL A 184 23.89 11.45 11.25
C VAL A 184 24.67 10.15 11.44
N ILE A 185 25.07 9.53 10.33
CA ILE A 185 26.15 8.54 10.38
C ILE A 185 27.44 9.33 10.17
N PRO A 186 28.37 9.37 11.15
CA PRO A 186 29.67 9.99 10.94
C PRO A 186 30.38 9.27 9.78
N VAL A 187 30.76 10.06 8.78
CA VAL A 187 31.42 9.60 7.55
C VAL A 187 32.89 9.31 7.79
#